data_AF-A0A7S2PDR3-F1
#
_entry.id   AF-A0A7S2PDR3-F1
#
_cell.length_a   1.000
_cell.length_b   1.000
_cell.length_c   1.000
_cell.angle_alpha   90.00
_cell.angle_beta   90.00
_cell.angle_gamma   90.00
#
_symmetry.space_group_name_H-M   'P 1'
#
loop_
_entity.id
_entity.type
_entity.pdbx_description
1 polymer ?
#
loop_
_entity_poly.entity_id
_entity_poly.type
_entity_poly.pdbx_seq_one_letter_code
_entity_poly.pdbx_strand_id
1 'polypeptide(L)'
;RPLFVLHELGHLNADIFSHPRYGALDAIVSSELDRSLTVLQHALGRSERILRTPIYTPYTKFTSRFLYLWCATLPLTLYPLLGPLGTTPAASLISFFLLGIQDIGNRVEQPFDVLPLWQYCQTVHQSVDQMVRHTELLDQTVAAFHSADEFLELPPDQLQSWVDPL
;
A
#
# COMPACT_ATOMS: atom_id res chain seq x y z
N ARG A 1 10.33 13.91 -3.69
CA ARG A 1 10.24 13.93 -2.22
C ARG A 1 8.77 13.75 -1.85
N PRO A 2 8.33 12.57 -1.43
CA PRO A 2 6.89 12.29 -1.22
C PRO A 2 6.24 13.20 -0.17
N LEU A 3 7.02 13.69 0.82
CA LEU A 3 6.57 14.72 1.76
C LEU A 3 6.20 16.07 1.11
N PHE A 4 6.82 16.44 -0.01
CA PHE A 4 6.50 17.69 -0.71
C PHE A 4 5.10 17.63 -1.32
N VAL A 5 4.74 16.50 -1.94
CA VAL A 5 3.40 16.28 -2.52
C VAL A 5 2.33 16.34 -1.43
N LEU A 6 2.61 15.76 -0.25
CA LEU A 6 1.66 15.74 0.85
C LEU A 6 1.48 17.13 1.49
N HIS A 7 2.54 17.94 1.52
CA HIS A 7 2.48 19.34 1.92
C HIS A 7 1.65 20.19 0.93
N GLU A 8 1.89 20.02 -0.38
CA GLU A 8 1.10 20.65 -1.44
C GLU A 8 -0.38 20.26 -1.35
N LEU A 9 -0.69 18.98 -1.11
CA LEU A 9 -2.07 18.53 -0.91
C LEU A 9 -2.74 19.19 0.30
N GLY A 10 -2.00 19.36 1.41
CA GLY A 10 -2.50 20.09 2.57
C GLY A 10 -2.77 21.57 2.29
N HIS A 11 -1.89 22.21 1.51
CA HIS A 11 -2.07 23.61 1.08
C HIS A 11 -3.27 23.76 0.15
N LEU A 12 -3.41 22.88 -0.85
CA LEU A 12 -4.56 22.86 -1.77
C LEU A 12 -5.87 22.63 -1.03
N ASN A 13 -5.88 21.73 -0.04
CA ASN A 13 -7.04 21.51 0.83
C ASN A 13 -7.43 22.83 1.53
N ALA A 14 -6.48 23.51 2.17
CA ALA A 14 -6.71 24.79 2.82
C ALA A 14 -7.19 25.90 1.85
N ASP A 15 -6.61 25.98 0.64
CA ASP A 15 -6.98 26.96 -0.38
C ASP A 15 -8.41 26.74 -0.91
N ILE A 16 -8.79 25.49 -1.21
CA ILE A 16 -10.13 25.12 -1.68
C ILE A 16 -11.19 25.50 -0.63
N PHE A 17 -10.89 25.38 0.66
CA PHE A 17 -11.80 25.80 1.73
C PHE A 17 -11.89 27.30 1.93
N SER A 18 -10.82 28.05 1.67
CA SER A 18 -10.83 29.52 1.78
C SER A 18 -11.71 30.19 0.70
N HIS A 19 -12.03 29.48 -0.40
CA HIS A 19 -12.83 29.98 -1.52
C HIS A 19 -14.10 29.12 -1.74
N PRO A 20 -15.24 29.46 -1.11
CA PRO A 20 -16.45 28.63 -1.08
C PRO A 20 -17.31 28.68 -2.37
N ARG A 21 -16.68 28.68 -3.55
CA ARG A 21 -17.41 28.69 -4.84
C ARG A 21 -18.02 27.34 -5.21
N TYR A 22 -17.59 26.26 -4.57
CA TYR A 22 -18.22 24.95 -4.55
C TYR A 22 -18.76 24.78 -3.14
N GLY A 23 -20.06 24.50 -2.97
CA GLY A 23 -20.79 24.59 -1.69
C GLY A 23 -19.94 24.24 -0.47
N ALA A 24 -19.90 25.15 0.51
CA ALA A 24 -19.02 25.07 1.67
C ALA A 24 -19.08 23.66 2.31
N LEU A 25 -18.02 22.89 2.13
CA LEU A 25 -17.81 21.66 2.88
C LEU A 25 -17.82 22.01 4.36
N ASP A 26 -18.69 21.32 5.10
CA ASP A 26 -18.87 21.57 6.52
C ASP A 26 -17.52 21.48 7.27
N ALA A 27 -17.33 22.33 8.28
CA ALA A 27 -16.07 22.42 9.03
C ALA A 27 -15.68 21.08 9.68
N ILE A 28 -16.66 20.19 9.88
CA ILE A 28 -16.48 18.84 10.36
C ILE A 28 -15.77 17.97 9.30
N VAL A 29 -16.16 18.07 8.03
CA VAL A 29 -15.59 17.27 6.93
C VAL A 29 -14.14 17.67 6.65
N SER A 30 -13.83 18.97 6.73
CA SER A 30 -12.45 19.46 6.52
C SER A 30 -11.49 18.96 7.61
N SER A 31 -11.94 18.94 8.87
CA SER A 31 -11.19 18.35 9.99
C SER A 31 -10.92 16.85 9.78
N GLU A 32 -11.89 16.11 9.24
CA GLU A 32 -11.72 14.68 8.96
C GLU A 32 -10.75 14.41 7.80
N LEU A 33 -10.76 15.26 6.77
CA LEU A 33 -9.79 15.20 5.67
C LEU A 33 -8.37 15.50 6.15
N ASP A 34 -8.18 16.53 6.97
CA ASP A 34 -6.87 16.87 7.54
C ASP A 34 -6.34 15.75 8.45
N ARG A 35 -7.23 15.13 9.23
CA ARG A 35 -6.91 13.93 10.01
C ARG A 35 -6.44 12.77 9.12
N SER A 36 -7.12 12.53 8.01
CA SER A 36 -6.75 11.48 7.04
C SER A 36 -5.38 11.75 6.39
N LEU A 37 -5.10 13.00 6.01
CA LEU A 37 -3.80 13.41 5.49
C LEU A 37 -2.69 13.25 6.54
N THR A 38 -2.97 13.60 7.79
CA THR A 38 -2.04 13.41 8.92
C THR A 38 -1.67 11.93 9.10
N VAL A 39 -2.64 11.02 8.98
CA VAL A 39 -2.39 9.56 9.04
C VAL A 39 -1.46 9.11 7.91
N LEU A 40 -1.69 9.58 6.67
CA LEU A 40 -0.81 9.29 5.53
C LEU A 40 0.60 9.82 5.75
N GLN A 41 0.75 11.05 6.28
CA GLN A 41 2.04 11.64 6.62
C GLN A 41 2.80 10.78 7.64
N HIS A 42 2.10 10.32 8.68
CA HIS A 42 2.70 9.45 9.69
C HIS A 42 3.14 8.11 9.10
N ALA A 43 2.33 7.48 8.25
CA ALA A 43 2.68 6.23 7.60
C ALA A 43 3.91 6.39 6.69
N LEU A 44 3.94 7.44 5.87
CA LEU A 44 5.08 7.77 5.01
C LEU A 44 6.36 8.02 5.83
N GLY A 45 6.25 8.81 6.89
CA GLY A 45 7.39 9.11 7.77
C GLY A 45 7.92 7.87 8.50
N ARG A 46 7.06 6.90 8.83
CA ARG A 46 7.48 5.60 9.38
C ARG A 46 8.24 4.76 8.35
N SER A 47 7.74 4.68 7.13
CA SER A 47 8.40 3.94 6.04
C SER A 47 9.76 4.54 5.68
N GLU A 48 9.86 5.87 5.63
CA GLU A 48 11.15 6.55 5.40
C GLU A 48 12.15 6.29 6.52
N ARG A 49 11.68 6.21 7.78
CA ARG A 49 12.55 5.89 8.93
C ARG A 49 13.10 4.47 8.82
N ILE A 50 12.25 3.49 8.49
CA ILE A 50 12.65 2.09 8.27
C ILE A 50 13.69 2.01 7.13
N LEU A 51 13.45 2.71 6.03
CA LEU A 51 14.37 2.74 4.89
C LEU A 51 15.71 3.42 5.23
N ARG A 52 15.69 4.47 6.06
CA ARG A 52 16.88 5.25 6.44
C ARG A 52 17.65 4.66 7.62
N THR A 53 17.14 3.64 8.29
CA THR A 53 17.86 2.89 9.33
C THR A 53 18.28 1.51 8.83
N PRO A 54 19.12 1.39 7.77
CA PRO A 54 19.64 0.10 7.40
C PRO A 54 20.54 -0.42 8.52
N ILE A 55 20.50 -1.73 8.77
CA ILE A 55 21.50 -2.41 9.59
C ILE A 55 22.89 -2.12 9.03
N TYR A 56 23.87 -1.91 9.90
CA TYR A 56 25.23 -1.55 9.51
C TYR A 56 25.82 -2.61 8.57
N THR A 57 25.98 -2.23 7.30
CA THR A 57 26.31 -3.14 6.17
C THR A 57 27.57 -4.00 6.38
N PRO A 58 28.62 -3.52 7.08
CA PRO A 58 29.76 -4.38 7.38
C PRO A 58 29.44 -5.55 8.31
N TYR A 59 28.41 -5.49 9.17
CA TYR A 59 28.01 -6.64 9.98
C TYR A 59 27.52 -7.79 9.11
N THR A 60 26.58 -7.53 8.18
CA THR A 60 26.04 -8.55 7.27
C THR A 60 27.16 -9.20 6.45
N LYS A 61 28.12 -8.40 5.96
CA LYS A 61 29.30 -8.91 5.21
C LYS A 61 30.25 -9.72 6.08
N PHE A 62 30.49 -9.31 7.32
CA PHE A 62 31.35 -10.03 8.25
C PHE A 62 30.73 -11.38 8.63
N THR A 63 29.45 -11.39 8.99
CA THR A 63 28.72 -12.61 9.34
C THR A 63 28.73 -13.63 8.20
N SER A 64 28.51 -13.19 6.95
CA SER A 64 28.58 -14.07 5.79
C SER A 64 29.95 -14.73 5.64
N ARG A 65 31.05 -13.97 5.74
CA ARG A 65 32.42 -14.50 5.67
C ARG A 65 32.73 -15.47 6.81
N PHE A 66 32.33 -15.12 8.03
CA PHE A 66 32.47 -15.99 9.20
C PHE A 66 31.72 -17.31 9.01
N LEU A 67 30.49 -17.27 8.50
CA LEU A 67 29.68 -18.46 8.27
C LEU A 67 30.29 -19.40 7.23
N TYR A 68 30.88 -18.86 6.16
CA TYR A 68 31.61 -19.67 5.18
C TYR A 68 32.82 -20.37 5.80
N LEU A 69 33.60 -19.66 6.62
CA LEU A 69 34.71 -20.26 7.35
C LEU A 69 34.22 -21.35 8.30
N TRP A 70 33.13 -21.10 9.04
CA TRP A 70 32.51 -22.09 9.92
C TRP A 70 32.10 -23.37 9.18
N CYS A 71 31.44 -23.21 8.02
CA CYS A 71 31.06 -24.34 7.16
C CYS A 71 32.28 -25.10 6.61
N ALA A 72 33.37 -24.40 6.28
CA ALA A 72 34.61 -25.04 5.82
C ALA A 72 35.33 -25.81 6.94
N THR A 73 35.22 -25.35 8.19
CA THR A 73 35.79 -26.06 9.36
C THR A 73 34.93 -27.23 9.86
N LEU A 74 33.64 -27.23 9.55
CA LEU A 74 32.68 -28.26 9.97
C LEU A 74 33.07 -29.70 9.55
N PRO A 75 33.47 -30.00 8.30
CA PRO A 75 33.88 -31.37 7.95
C PRO A 75 35.11 -31.85 8.73
N LEU A 76 36.02 -30.95 9.12
CA LEU A 76 37.20 -31.32 9.92
C LEU A 76 36.81 -31.74 11.34
N THR A 77 35.81 -31.09 11.93
CA THR A 77 35.32 -31.43 13.27
C THR A 77 34.43 -32.68 13.27
N LEU A 78 33.69 -32.93 12.19
CA LEU A 78 32.80 -34.09 12.06
C LEU A 78 33.52 -35.38 11.64
N TYR A 79 34.71 -35.26 11.04
CA TYR A 79 35.52 -36.41 10.60
C TYR A 79 35.75 -37.48 11.70
N PRO A 80 36.17 -37.13 12.93
CA PRO A 80 36.38 -38.13 13.98
C PRO A 80 35.10 -38.74 14.55
N LEU A 81 33.92 -38.14 14.36
CA LEU A 81 32.66 -38.65 14.93
C LEU A 81 31.90 -39.60 14.00
N LEU A 82 31.82 -39.29 12.70
CA LEU A 82 30.97 -40.01 11.74
C LEU A 82 31.76 -40.85 10.72
N GLY A 83 33.08 -40.70 10.68
CA GLY A 83 33.94 -41.35 9.67
C GLY A 83 33.73 -40.81 8.25
N PRO A 84 34.56 -41.26 7.28
CA PRO A 84 34.67 -40.62 5.95
C PRO A 84 33.38 -40.67 5.12
N LEU A 85 32.55 -41.70 5.29
CA LEU A 85 31.29 -41.86 4.54
C LEU A 85 30.14 -41.01 5.10
N GLY A 86 30.11 -40.76 6.42
CA GLY A 86 29.05 -40.00 7.09
C GLY A 86 29.33 -38.50 7.18
N THR A 87 30.60 -38.09 7.19
CA THR A 87 31.01 -36.68 7.34
C THR A 87 30.52 -35.79 6.19
N THR A 88 30.68 -36.21 4.94
CA THR A 88 30.29 -35.42 3.77
C THR A 88 28.79 -35.10 3.72
N PRO A 89 27.87 -36.09 3.81
CA PRO A 89 26.44 -35.79 3.78
C PRO A 89 25.99 -34.97 4.99
N ALA A 90 26.47 -35.29 6.20
CA ALA A 90 26.09 -34.55 7.41
C ALA A 90 26.57 -33.09 7.38
N ALA A 91 27.82 -32.84 6.98
CA ALA A 91 28.35 -31.49 6.84
C ALA A 91 27.59 -30.70 5.76
N SER A 92 27.31 -31.31 4.61
CA SER A 92 26.55 -30.67 3.53
C SER A 92 25.14 -30.26 3.97
N LEU A 93 24.46 -31.11 4.75
CA LEU A 93 23.12 -30.84 5.27
C LEU A 93 23.12 -29.66 6.24
N ILE A 94 24.05 -29.65 7.20
CA ILE A 94 24.15 -28.57 8.19
C ILE A 94 24.52 -27.24 7.50
N SER A 95 25.49 -27.26 6.59
CA SER A 95 25.88 -26.09 5.81
C SER A 95 24.73 -25.57 4.95
N PHE A 96 23.93 -26.46 4.35
CA PHE A 96 22.75 -26.06 3.57
C PHE A 96 21.74 -25.28 4.44
N PHE A 97 21.42 -25.78 5.64
CA PHE A 97 20.51 -25.08 6.56
C PHE A 97 21.09 -23.75 7.04
N LEU A 98 22.37 -23.72 7.45
CA LEU A 98 23.02 -22.50 7.93
C LEU A 98 23.09 -21.40 6.86
N LEU A 99 23.52 -21.76 5.64
CA LEU A 99 23.57 -20.83 4.51
C LEU A 99 22.16 -20.38 4.09
N GLY A 100 21.17 -21.29 4.13
CA GLY A 100 19.77 -20.96 3.88
C GLY A 100 19.22 -19.93 4.87
N ILE A 101 19.49 -20.10 6.17
CA ILE A 101 19.09 -19.15 7.21
C ILE A 101 19.75 -17.78 6.98
N GLN A 102 21.03 -17.76 6.59
CA GLN A 102 21.71 -16.50 6.28
C GLN A 102 21.08 -15.76 5.09
N ASP A 103 20.70 -16.47 4.02
CA ASP A 103 20.04 -15.86 2.87
C ASP A 103 18.66 -15.29 3.24
N ILE A 104 17.91 -16.03 4.06
CA ILE A 104 16.61 -15.56 4.59
C ILE A 104 16.82 -14.30 5.44
N GLY A 105 17.83 -14.27 6.30
CA GLY A 105 18.19 -13.09 7.09
C GLY A 105 18.47 -11.87 6.22
N ASN A 106 19.30 -12.03 5.19
CA ASN A 106 19.63 -10.95 4.25
C ASN A 106 18.39 -10.40 3.53
N ARG A 107 17.43 -11.25 3.15
CA ARG A 107 16.17 -10.81 2.51
C ARG A 107 15.26 -10.07 3.49
N VAL A 108 15.19 -10.52 4.75
CA VAL A 108 14.40 -9.86 5.79
C VAL A 108 14.95 -8.47 6.13
N GLU A 109 16.26 -8.24 5.98
CA GLU A 109 16.87 -6.91 6.10
C GLU A 109 16.39 -5.92 5.03
N GLN A 110 15.84 -6.40 3.91
CA GLN A 110 15.38 -5.59 2.76
C GLN A 110 13.86 -5.73 2.52
N PRO A 111 13.01 -5.23 3.43
CA PRO A 111 11.56 -5.45 3.38
C PRO A 111 10.87 -4.83 2.16
N PHE A 112 11.41 -3.73 1.62
CA PHE A 112 10.81 -3.03 0.48
C PHE A 112 11.18 -3.62 -0.88
N ASP A 113 12.27 -4.38 -0.97
CA ASP A 113 12.67 -5.04 -2.23
C ASP A 113 11.80 -6.28 -2.51
N VAL A 114 11.33 -6.94 -1.45
CA VAL A 114 10.46 -8.12 -1.56
C VAL A 114 8.98 -7.76 -1.67
N LEU A 115 8.57 -6.56 -1.26
CA LEU A 115 7.18 -6.11 -1.32
C LEU A 115 6.85 -5.54 -2.72
N PRO A 116 5.75 -5.97 -3.37
CA PRO A 116 5.33 -5.42 -4.65
C PRO A 116 4.63 -4.05 -4.47
N LEU A 117 5.39 -3.01 -4.12
CA LEU A 117 4.90 -1.65 -3.89
C LEU A 117 4.08 -1.11 -5.06
N TRP A 118 4.46 -1.47 -6.28
CA TRP A 118 3.73 -1.09 -7.48
C TRP A 118 2.30 -1.63 -7.49
N GLN A 119 2.11 -2.90 -7.10
CA GLN A 119 0.78 -3.52 -7.06
C GLN A 119 -0.08 -2.84 -6.00
N TYR A 120 0.48 -2.54 -4.82
CA TYR A 120 -0.26 -1.78 -3.80
C TYR A 120 -0.69 -0.40 -4.31
N CYS A 121 0.19 0.32 -5.02
CA CYS A 121 -0.14 1.61 -5.63
C CYS A 121 -1.26 1.47 -6.67
N GLN A 122 -1.20 0.45 -7.53
CA GLN A 122 -2.25 0.17 -8.51
C GLN A 122 -3.60 -0.13 -7.84
N THR A 123 -3.61 -0.93 -6.78
CA THR A 123 -4.84 -1.22 -6.02
C THR A 123 -5.43 0.05 -5.42
N VAL A 124 -4.61 0.91 -4.80
CA VAL A 124 -5.09 2.19 -4.26
C VAL A 124 -5.67 3.08 -5.37
N HIS A 125 -4.98 3.17 -6.51
CA HIS A 125 -5.46 3.94 -7.66
C HIS A 125 -6.80 3.42 -8.17
N GLN A 126 -6.96 2.10 -8.30
CA GLN A 126 -8.22 1.47 -8.73
C GLN A 126 -9.35 1.75 -7.73
N SER A 127 -9.08 1.67 -6.42
CA SER A 127 -10.09 1.97 -5.40
C SER A 127 -10.57 3.42 -5.47
N VAL A 128 -9.66 4.38 -5.69
CA VAL A 128 -10.03 5.80 -5.84
C VAL A 128 -10.86 6.03 -7.11
N ASP A 129 -10.45 5.46 -8.24
CA ASP A 129 -11.20 5.55 -9.50
C ASP A 129 -12.61 4.93 -9.38
N GLN A 130 -12.73 3.80 -8.67
CA GLN A 130 -14.03 3.21 -8.37
C GLN A 130 -14.92 4.10 -7.51
N MET A 131 -14.37 4.77 -6.48
CA MET A 131 -15.12 5.69 -5.62
C MET A 131 -15.63 6.92 -6.39
N VAL A 132 -14.81 7.48 -7.28
CA VAL A 132 -15.20 8.62 -8.12
C VAL A 132 -16.34 8.22 -9.05
N ARG A 133 -16.20 7.11 -9.78
CA ARG A 133 -17.25 6.60 -10.67
C ARG A 133 -18.55 6.30 -9.93
N HIS A 134 -18.48 5.72 -8.73
CA HIS A 134 -19.68 5.46 -7.94
C HIS A 134 -20.41 6.75 -7.54
N THR A 135 -19.66 7.81 -7.23
CA THR A 135 -20.22 9.13 -6.91
C THR A 135 -20.91 9.75 -8.12
N GLU A 136 -20.30 9.66 -9.31
CA GLU A 136 -20.91 10.13 -10.56
C GLU A 136 -22.20 9.38 -10.91
N LEU A 137 -22.23 8.05 -10.70
CA LEU A 137 -23.43 7.25 -10.91
C LEU A 137 -24.55 7.66 -9.96
N LEU A 138 -24.23 7.91 -8.68
CA LEU A 138 -25.22 8.38 -7.73
C LEU A 138 -25.80 9.74 -8.14
N ASP A 139 -24.96 10.68 -8.58
CA ASP A 139 -25.41 11.99 -9.05
C ASP A 139 -26.34 11.87 -10.27
N GLN A 140 -26.01 10.99 -11.22
CA GLN A 140 -26.88 10.68 -12.36
C GLN A 140 -28.21 10.04 -11.93
N THR A 141 -28.20 9.12 -10.96
CA THR A 141 -29.43 8.50 -10.46
C THR A 141 -30.31 9.51 -9.74
N VAL A 142 -29.74 10.39 -8.91
CA VAL A 142 -30.47 11.46 -8.22
C VAL A 142 -31.07 12.43 -9.23
N ALA A 143 -30.32 12.82 -10.27
CA ALA A 143 -30.83 13.65 -11.36
C ALA A 143 -31.98 12.96 -12.13
N ALA A 144 -31.87 11.64 -12.38
CA ALA A 144 -32.93 10.87 -13.03
C ALA A 144 -34.19 10.75 -12.15
N PHE A 145 -34.04 10.54 -10.83
CA PHE A 145 -35.15 10.54 -9.88
C PHE A 145 -35.83 11.92 -9.83
N HIS A 146 -35.07 13.01 -9.83
CA HIS A 146 -35.65 14.36 -9.84
C HIS A 146 -36.48 14.62 -11.11
N SER A 147 -36.01 14.15 -12.27
CA SER A 147 -36.79 14.23 -13.53
C SER A 147 -38.04 13.33 -13.54
N ALA A 148 -38.04 12.24 -12.76
CA ALA A 148 -39.17 11.32 -12.65
C ALA A 148 -40.24 11.84 -11.68
N ASP A 149 -39.84 12.54 -10.62
CA ASP A 149 -40.75 13.22 -9.68
C ASP A 149 -41.43 14.42 -10.36
N GLU A 150 -40.70 15.18 -11.19
CA GLU A 150 -41.26 16.24 -12.06
C GLU A 150 -42.25 15.67 -13.10
N PHE A 151 -42.07 14.42 -13.53
CA PHE A 151 -43.01 13.70 -14.39
C PHE A 151 -44.28 13.24 -13.64
N LEU A 152 -44.19 13.05 -12.32
CA LEU A 152 -45.28 12.58 -11.45
C LEU A 152 -46.12 13.73 -10.88
N GLU A 153 -45.58 14.96 -10.83
CA GLU A 153 -46.31 16.20 -10.47
C GLU A 153 -47.12 16.83 -11.63
N LEU A 154 -47.13 16.23 -12.83
CA LEU A 154 -48.02 16.67 -13.91
C LEU A 154 -49.50 16.53 -13.46
N PRO A 155 -50.33 17.59 -13.58
CA PRO A 155 -51.75 17.50 -13.27
C PRO A 155 -52.42 16.39 -14.12
N PRO A 156 -53.44 15.68 -13.58
CA PRO A 156 -54.03 14.49 -14.21
C PRO A 156 -54.58 14.71 -15.63
N ASP A 157 -54.73 15.97 -16.04
CA ASP A 157 -55.28 16.40 -17.32
C ASP A 157 -54.29 16.24 -18.50
N GLN A 158 -52.96 16.22 -18.24
CA GLN A 158 -51.92 16.16 -19.28
C GLN A 158 -51.52 14.72 -19.64
N LEU A 159 -51.65 13.77 -18.69
CA LEU A 159 -51.36 12.34 -18.90
C LEU A 159 -52.32 11.67 -19.89
N GLN A 160 -53.51 12.25 -20.11
CA GLN A 160 -54.48 11.76 -21.09
C GLN A 160 -54.18 12.18 -22.54
N SER A 161 -53.33 13.18 -22.78
CA SER A 161 -53.04 13.66 -24.15
C SER A 161 -52.01 12.80 -24.89
N TRP A 162 -51.22 11.98 -24.18
CA TRP A 162 -50.17 11.11 -24.75
C TRP A 162 -50.61 9.65 -24.95
N VAL A 163 -51.87 9.31 -24.64
CA VAL A 163 -52.39 7.92 -24.70
C VAL A 163 -53.08 7.57 -26.02
N ASP A 164 -53.32 8.52 -26.93
CA ASP A 164 -54.06 8.23 -28.16
C ASP A 164 -53.20 8.28 -29.43
N PRO A 165 -53.07 7.15 -30.14
CA PRO A 165 -53.04 7.17 -31.59
C PRO A 165 -54.14 6.24 -32.11
N LEU A 166 -55.32 6.83 -32.36
CA LEU A 166 -56.28 6.35 -33.36
C LEU A 166 -56.60 7.50 -34.32
#